data_AF-A0A7Y6E3J2-F1
#
_entry.id   AF-A0A7Y6E3J2-F1
#
_cell.length_a   1.000
_cell.length_b   1.000
_cell.length_c   1.000
_cell.angle_alpha   90.00
_cell.angle_beta   90.00
_cell.angle_gamma   90.00
#
_symmetry.space_group_name_H-M   'P 1'
#
loop_
_entity.id
_entity.type
_entity.pdbx_description
1 polymer ?
#
loop_
_entity_poly.entity_id
_entity_poly.type
_entity_poly.pdbx_seq_one_letter_code
_entity_poly.pdbx_strand_id
1 'polypeptide(L)'
;MGIRGSNAGLPANNVLRQSQCDVHPDANQKWYFTIPHPNAVPNGSDLVMFSHVKDENDDDWYCFDIPGLGSQPIGTKVVVSGCNGLFDDNQHWWLERDEASGAVQIRHYASNGLCMALKRDGAWPEGAPLILAGCDDKNSRWFMVENSGY
;
A
#
# COMPACT_ATOMS: atom_id res chain seq x y z
N MET A 1 -7.90 8.46 8.00
CA MET A 1 -6.96 8.93 6.95
C MET A 1 -7.08 7.99 5.78
N GLY A 2 -7.11 8.52 4.55
CA GLY A 2 -7.10 7.75 3.32
C GLY A 2 -5.77 7.92 2.60
N ILE A 3 -5.48 7.01 1.66
CA ILE A 3 -4.23 6.98 0.89
C ILE A 3 -4.54 7.50 -0.52
N ARG A 4 -4.05 8.67 -0.95
CA ARG A 4 -4.34 9.20 -2.29
C ARG A 4 -3.64 8.43 -3.42
N GLY A 5 -4.31 8.36 -4.57
CA GLY A 5 -3.92 7.66 -5.78
C GLY A 5 -4.52 8.22 -7.08
N SER A 6 -4.54 9.55 -7.29
CA SER A 6 -4.76 10.10 -8.64
C SER A 6 -3.73 11.19 -8.92
N ASN A 7 -3.11 11.09 -10.11
CA ASN A 7 -1.82 11.66 -10.54
C ASN A 7 -0.55 10.97 -10.01
N ALA A 8 -0.67 9.88 -9.26
CA ALA A 8 0.45 8.97 -8.98
C ALA A 8 0.51 7.93 -10.10
N GLY A 9 1.52 8.02 -10.98
CA GLY A 9 1.58 7.22 -12.21
C GLY A 9 2.29 7.93 -13.36
N LEU A 10 2.36 9.27 -13.35
CA LEU A 10 3.36 10.00 -14.17
C LEU A 10 4.71 10.00 -13.42
N PRO A 11 5.86 9.85 -14.11
CA PRO A 11 7.20 9.77 -13.51
C PRO A 11 7.55 10.89 -12.50
N ALA A 12 6.81 12.00 -12.50
CA ALA A 12 7.05 13.18 -11.69
C ALA A 12 6.41 13.15 -10.28
N ASN A 13 5.36 12.35 -10.01
CA ASN A 13 4.66 12.40 -8.71
C ASN A 13 4.02 11.06 -8.29
N ASN A 14 4.79 9.99 -8.24
CA ASN A 14 4.27 8.65 -7.93
C ASN A 14 4.27 8.26 -6.44
N VAL A 15 4.64 9.16 -5.53
CA VAL A 15 4.73 8.82 -4.09
C VAL A 15 3.33 8.73 -3.46
N LEU A 16 3.04 7.62 -2.78
CA LEU A 16 1.82 7.46 -1.98
C LEU A 16 1.85 8.37 -0.77
N ARG A 17 0.76 9.11 -0.58
CA ARG A 17 0.63 10.12 0.47
C ARG A 17 -0.70 10.01 1.18
N GLN A 18 -0.68 10.27 2.48
CA GLN A 18 -1.89 10.35 3.27
C GLN A 18 -2.68 11.61 2.94
N SER A 19 -3.99 11.50 3.09
CA SER A 19 -4.94 12.60 2.98
C SER A 19 -6.07 12.42 3.97
N GLN A 20 -6.78 13.53 4.23
CA GLN A 20 -8.12 13.46 4.78
C GLN A 20 -8.98 12.48 3.96
N CYS A 21 -9.72 11.62 4.68
CA CYS A 21 -10.59 10.62 4.06
C CYS A 21 -11.64 11.30 3.19
N ASP A 22 -11.74 10.87 1.95
CA ASP A 22 -12.81 11.26 1.02
C ASP A 22 -13.63 10.02 0.67
N VAL A 23 -14.94 10.08 0.95
CA VAL A 23 -15.89 8.97 0.73
C VAL A 23 -16.56 9.04 -0.64
N HIS A 24 -16.31 10.10 -1.43
CA HIS A 24 -16.87 10.25 -2.76
C HIS A 24 -16.56 9.01 -3.63
N PRO A 25 -17.49 8.55 -4.49
CA PRO A 25 -17.26 7.43 -5.42
C PRO A 25 -15.92 7.50 -6.14
N ASP A 26 -15.62 8.67 -6.70
CA ASP A 26 -14.41 8.95 -7.50
C ASP A 26 -13.19 9.37 -6.65
N ALA A 27 -13.29 9.27 -5.32
CA ALA A 27 -12.16 9.56 -4.45
C ALA A 27 -11.01 8.61 -4.77
N ASN A 28 -9.83 9.19 -4.97
CA ASN A 28 -8.61 8.46 -5.30
C ASN A 28 -8.01 7.70 -4.11
N GLN A 29 -8.82 7.31 -3.14
CA GLN A 29 -8.40 6.68 -1.89
C GLN A 29 -8.85 5.24 -1.75
N LYS A 30 -9.40 4.70 -2.83
CA LYS A 30 -9.94 3.35 -2.93
C LYS A 30 -8.98 2.53 -3.76
N TRP A 31 -8.69 1.34 -3.26
CA TRP A 31 -7.72 0.43 -3.82
C TRP A 31 -8.35 -0.95 -3.84
N TYR A 32 -8.22 -1.65 -4.97
CA TYR A 32 -8.47 -3.07 -5.01
C TYR A 32 -7.34 -3.81 -4.33
N PHE A 33 -7.68 -4.97 -3.80
CA PHE A 33 -6.71 -5.90 -3.25
C PHE A 33 -6.88 -7.21 -4.00
N THR A 34 -5.79 -7.67 -4.60
CA THR A 34 -5.74 -8.94 -5.34
C THR A 34 -4.77 -9.90 -4.65
N ILE A 35 -5.00 -11.20 -4.85
CA ILE A 35 -4.18 -12.27 -4.27
C ILE A 35 -3.50 -13.02 -5.42
N PRO A 36 -2.39 -12.50 -5.99
CA PRO A 36 -1.68 -13.16 -7.08
C PRO A 36 -1.00 -14.46 -6.64
N HIS A 37 -0.51 -14.56 -5.40
CA HIS A 37 0.17 -15.75 -4.89
C HIS A 37 -0.39 -16.19 -3.54
N PRO A 38 -1.38 -17.09 -3.53
CA PRO A 38 -1.98 -17.57 -2.29
C PRO A 38 -1.02 -18.47 -1.50
N ASN A 39 -1.06 -18.39 -0.17
CA ASN A 39 -0.24 -19.16 0.78
C ASN A 39 1.28 -19.10 0.54
N ALA A 40 1.80 -18.00 0.00
CA ALA A 40 3.17 -17.92 -0.51
C ALA A 40 4.23 -17.39 0.48
N VAL A 41 3.83 -16.91 1.66
CA VAL A 41 4.79 -16.57 2.74
C VAL A 41 4.95 -17.71 3.76
N PRO A 42 6.07 -17.77 4.52
CA PRO A 42 6.41 -18.93 5.38
C PRO A 42 5.39 -19.32 6.46
N ASN A 43 4.47 -18.43 6.81
CA ASN A 43 3.36 -18.69 7.74
C ASN A 43 2.05 -19.10 7.03
N GLY A 44 2.08 -19.33 5.72
CA GLY A 44 0.91 -19.67 4.91
C GLY A 44 -0.01 -18.49 4.60
N SER A 45 0.38 -17.24 4.89
CA SER A 45 -0.41 -16.09 4.45
C SER A 45 -0.28 -15.86 2.94
N ASP A 46 -1.27 -15.15 2.39
CA ASP A 46 -1.31 -14.76 0.99
C ASP A 46 -0.34 -13.60 0.70
N LEU A 47 0.26 -13.62 -0.49
CA LEU A 47 0.89 -12.42 -1.07
C LEU A 47 -0.11 -11.70 -1.95
N VAL A 48 -0.09 -10.38 -1.80
CA VAL A 48 -1.18 -9.51 -2.20
C VAL A 48 -0.63 -8.30 -2.94
N MET A 49 -1.44 -7.74 -3.82
CA MET A 49 -1.14 -6.48 -4.50
C MET A 49 -2.29 -5.51 -4.29
N PHE A 50 -1.95 -4.28 -3.92
CA PHE A 50 -2.90 -3.17 -3.87
C PHE A 50 -2.84 -2.43 -5.20
N SER A 51 -3.95 -2.43 -5.92
CA SER A 51 -4.04 -1.80 -7.24
C SER A 51 -5.10 -0.72 -7.26
N HIS A 52 -4.96 0.27 -8.12
CA HIS A 52 -5.96 1.33 -8.24
C HIS A 52 -7.29 0.77 -8.79
N VAL A 53 -8.38 1.49 -8.53
CA VAL A 53 -9.70 1.13 -9.07
C VAL A 53 -9.75 1.46 -10.55
N LYS A 54 -9.80 0.44 -11.42
CA LYS A 54 -9.89 0.60 -12.87
C LYS A 54 -10.92 1.67 -13.25
N ASP A 55 -10.46 2.75 -13.87
CA ASP A 55 -11.32 3.67 -14.60
C ASP A 55 -11.51 3.07 -16.00
N GLU A 56 -12.71 3.17 -16.57
CA GLU A 56 -13.01 2.69 -17.92
C GLU A 56 -12.13 3.37 -19.00
N ASN A 57 -11.53 4.51 -18.66
CA ASN A 57 -10.60 5.27 -19.50
C ASN A 57 -9.13 5.07 -19.14
N ASP A 58 -8.82 4.20 -18.18
CA ASP A 58 -7.47 3.95 -17.68
C ASP A 58 -7.08 2.48 -17.90
N ASP A 59 -6.27 2.26 -18.94
CA ASP A 59 -5.68 0.95 -19.25
C ASP A 59 -4.45 0.65 -18.39
N ASP A 60 -3.92 1.63 -17.64
CA ASP A 60 -2.80 1.42 -16.75
C ASP A 60 -3.29 0.81 -15.42
N TRP A 61 -2.78 -0.38 -15.11
CA TRP A 61 -2.99 -1.01 -13.80
C TRP A 61 -1.81 -0.64 -12.90
N TYR A 62 -2.09 0.19 -11.90
CA TYR A 62 -1.08 0.75 -11.02
C TYR A 62 -1.11 0.10 -9.63
N CYS A 63 0.05 -0.28 -9.10
CA CYS A 63 0.22 -1.01 -7.84
C CYS A 63 1.10 -0.28 -6.83
N PHE A 64 0.89 -0.59 -5.55
CA PHE A 64 1.82 -0.19 -4.48
C PHE A 64 3.17 -0.87 -4.66
N ASP A 65 4.21 -0.06 -4.79
CA ASP A 65 5.54 -0.46 -5.24
C ASP A 65 6.61 0.17 -4.32
N ILE A 66 7.72 -0.54 -4.18
CA ILE A 66 8.92 -0.07 -3.50
C ILE A 66 10.05 0.14 -4.51
N PRO A 67 10.45 1.39 -4.85
CA PRO A 67 11.35 1.66 -5.98
C PRO A 67 12.60 0.77 -6.03
N GLY A 68 12.91 0.26 -7.22
CA GLY A 68 14.05 -0.62 -7.47
C GLY A 68 13.61 -2.08 -7.59
N LEU A 69 14.51 -3.03 -7.35
CA LEU A 69 14.19 -4.46 -7.27
C LEU A 69 14.61 -4.98 -5.90
N GLY A 70 13.93 -6.03 -5.42
CA GLY A 70 14.28 -6.70 -4.18
C GLY A 70 14.13 -5.85 -2.91
N SER A 71 14.89 -6.21 -1.88
CA SER A 71 14.84 -5.55 -0.57
C SER A 71 15.30 -4.10 -0.63
N GLN A 72 14.52 -3.20 -0.02
CA GLN A 72 14.86 -1.80 0.20
C GLN A 72 14.89 -1.43 1.69
N PRO A 73 15.70 -0.43 2.09
CA PRO A 73 15.88 -0.08 3.49
C PRO A 73 14.70 0.69 4.10
N ILE A 74 14.70 0.80 5.43
CA ILE A 74 13.81 1.71 6.19
C ILE A 74 13.94 3.13 5.65
N GLY A 75 12.81 3.83 5.55
CA GLY A 75 12.69 5.19 5.03
C GLY A 75 12.42 5.26 3.52
N THR A 76 12.51 4.13 2.81
CA THR A 76 12.14 4.06 1.38
C THR A 76 10.67 4.41 1.22
N LYS A 77 10.35 5.31 0.30
CA LYS A 77 8.97 5.73 0.03
C LYS A 77 8.22 4.64 -0.70
N VAL A 78 6.96 4.45 -0.35
CA VAL A 78 6.03 3.66 -1.16
C VAL A 78 5.56 4.53 -2.32
N VAL A 79 5.60 3.97 -3.51
CA VAL A 79 5.18 4.63 -4.74
C VAL A 79 4.08 3.83 -5.44
N VAL A 80 3.52 4.42 -6.47
CA VAL A 80 2.64 3.78 -7.42
C VAL A 80 3.43 3.50 -8.70
N SER A 81 3.37 2.28 -9.21
CA SER A 81 4.05 1.86 -10.44
C SER A 81 3.19 0.88 -11.22
N GLY A 82 3.49 0.67 -12.50
CA GLY A 82 2.76 -0.31 -13.32
C GLY A 82 2.86 -1.71 -12.71
N CYS A 83 1.74 -2.39 -12.58
CA CYS A 83 1.69 -3.71 -11.96
C CYS A 83 2.41 -4.76 -12.82
N ASN A 84 3.32 -5.54 -12.23
CA ASN A 84 4.07 -6.59 -12.95
C ASN A 84 3.72 -8.00 -12.43
N GLY A 85 3.34 -8.16 -11.16
CA GLY A 85 2.77 -9.41 -10.59
C GLY A 85 3.73 -10.60 -10.52
N LEU A 86 4.97 -10.44 -10.99
CA LEU A 86 6.02 -11.44 -10.92
C LEU A 86 6.52 -11.60 -9.48
N PHE A 87 6.80 -12.84 -9.07
CA PHE A 87 7.10 -13.16 -7.68
C PHE A 87 8.36 -12.46 -7.12
N ASP A 88 9.32 -12.13 -7.98
CA ASP A 88 10.55 -11.40 -7.68
C ASP A 88 10.38 -9.88 -7.64
N ASP A 89 9.15 -9.40 -7.83
CA ASP A 89 8.80 -7.99 -7.85
C ASP A 89 8.63 -7.38 -6.44
N ASN A 90 8.81 -6.07 -6.38
CA ASN A 90 8.74 -5.22 -5.19
C ASN A 90 7.31 -4.72 -4.86
N GLN A 91 6.30 -5.36 -5.45
CA GLN A 91 4.88 -4.97 -5.33
C GLN A 91 4.06 -5.92 -4.45
N HIS A 92 4.72 -6.95 -3.90
CA HIS A 92 4.08 -7.97 -3.09
C HIS A 92 4.08 -7.61 -1.62
N TRP A 93 2.89 -7.68 -1.02
CA TRP A 93 2.66 -7.41 0.39
C TRP A 93 2.00 -8.62 1.05
N TRP A 94 1.95 -8.64 2.39
CA TRP A 94 1.01 -9.49 3.11
C TRP A 94 0.38 -8.73 4.26
N LEU A 95 -0.78 -9.21 4.69
CA LEU A 95 -1.55 -8.61 5.77
C LEU A 95 -1.35 -9.42 7.05
N GLU A 96 -0.87 -8.77 8.10
CA GLU A 96 -0.84 -9.33 9.44
C GLU A 96 -1.89 -8.60 10.30
N ARG A 97 -3.01 -9.27 10.56
CA ARG A 97 -4.13 -8.71 11.32
C ARG A 97 -3.95 -8.97 12.81
N ASP A 98 -4.16 -7.93 13.61
CA ASP A 98 -4.34 -8.05 15.05
C ASP A 98 -5.83 -8.29 15.32
N GLU A 99 -6.16 -9.50 15.78
CA GLU A 99 -7.53 -9.95 16.04
C GLU A 99 -8.24 -9.17 17.17
N ALA A 100 -7.50 -8.61 18.12
CA ALA A 100 -8.09 -7.88 19.24
C ALA A 100 -8.52 -6.46 18.86
N SER A 101 -7.70 -5.79 18.04
CA SER A 101 -7.94 -4.41 17.60
C SER A 101 -8.62 -4.30 16.24
N GLY A 102 -8.55 -5.35 15.42
CA GLY A 102 -8.94 -5.32 14.01
C GLY A 102 -7.96 -4.56 13.09
N ALA A 103 -6.90 -3.96 13.65
CA ALA A 103 -5.88 -3.27 12.87
C ALA A 103 -5.01 -4.26 12.09
N VAL A 104 -4.43 -3.78 10.99
CA VAL A 104 -3.61 -4.57 10.09
C VAL A 104 -2.24 -3.91 9.93
N GLN A 105 -1.19 -4.72 9.98
CA GLN A 105 0.12 -4.37 9.47
C GLN A 105 0.23 -4.85 8.02
N ILE A 106 0.60 -3.93 7.12
CA ILE A 106 0.82 -4.23 5.71
C ILE A 106 2.33 -4.38 5.51
N ARG A 107 2.79 -5.60 5.25
CA ARG A 107 4.22 -5.95 5.27
C ARG A 107 4.76 -6.20 3.88
N HIS A 108 5.95 -5.68 3.60
CA HIS A 108 6.59 -5.79 2.29
C HIS A 108 7.36 -7.11 2.16
N TYR A 109 7.04 -7.91 1.15
CA TYR A 109 7.64 -9.23 0.92
C TYR A 109 9.16 -9.16 0.74
N ALA A 110 9.62 -8.39 -0.25
CA ALA A 110 11.02 -8.38 -0.62
C ALA A 110 11.93 -7.71 0.43
N SER A 111 11.39 -6.84 1.28
CA SER A 111 12.16 -6.14 2.34
C SER A 111 12.10 -6.83 3.70
N ASN A 112 12.12 -8.16 3.74
CA ASN A 112 12.13 -8.94 4.99
C ASN A 112 10.99 -8.56 5.96
N GLY A 113 9.82 -8.19 5.43
CA GLY A 113 8.64 -7.87 6.24
C GLY A 113 8.66 -6.54 6.95
N LEU A 114 9.42 -5.55 6.46
CA LEU A 114 9.21 -4.15 6.87
C LEU A 114 7.76 -3.74 6.62
N CYS A 115 7.23 -2.88 7.48
CA CYS A 115 5.85 -2.43 7.41
C CYS A 115 5.71 -1.14 6.59
N MET A 116 4.60 -1.04 5.86
CA MET A 116 4.10 0.21 5.31
C MET A 116 3.68 1.11 6.48
N ALA A 117 4.31 2.28 6.57
CA ALA A 117 4.11 3.20 7.66
C ALA A 117 3.95 4.63 7.15
N LEU A 118 3.22 5.45 7.88
CA LEU A 118 3.22 6.88 7.63
C LEU A 118 4.53 7.50 8.14
N LYS A 119 5.21 8.26 7.27
CA LYS A 119 6.36 9.06 7.72
C LYS A 119 5.88 10.13 8.70
N ARG A 120 6.34 10.04 9.95
CA ARG A 120 5.88 10.89 11.05
C ARG A 120 6.89 12.01 11.32
N ASP A 121 6.42 13.26 11.34
CA ASP A 121 7.16 14.45 11.79
C ASP A 121 6.47 15.19 12.95
N GLY A 122 5.36 14.65 13.47
CA GLY A 122 4.72 15.09 14.72
C GLY A 122 3.31 15.67 14.57
N ALA A 123 2.90 16.07 13.37
CA ALA A 123 1.64 16.80 13.16
C ALA A 123 0.59 16.10 12.25
N TRP A 124 0.84 14.85 11.83
CA TRP A 124 0.02 14.16 10.81
C TRP A 124 -0.29 15.06 9.60
N PRO A 125 0.71 15.75 9.02
CA PRO A 125 0.44 16.76 8.01
C PRO A 125 -0.12 16.11 6.75
N GLU A 126 -1.19 16.70 6.20
CA GLU A 126 -1.74 16.36 4.88
C GLU A 126 -0.59 16.20 3.86
N GLY A 127 -0.62 15.12 3.08
CA GLY A 127 0.43 14.84 2.11
C GLY A 127 1.69 14.17 2.66
N ALA A 128 1.76 13.80 3.95
CA ALA A 128 2.85 12.99 4.47
C ALA A 128 2.99 11.66 3.69
N PRO A 129 4.21 11.27 3.29
CA PRO A 129 4.42 10.09 2.46
C PRO A 129 4.33 8.79 3.28
N LEU A 130 3.94 7.71 2.61
CA LEU A 130 4.14 6.37 3.12
C LEU A 130 5.58 5.93 2.89
N ILE A 131 6.12 5.17 3.84
CA ILE A 131 7.48 4.64 3.81
C ILE A 131 7.52 3.19 4.31
N LEU A 132 8.61 2.48 4.00
CA LEU A 132 9.01 1.28 4.75
C LEU A 132 9.57 1.70 6.12
N ALA A 133 9.10 1.03 7.17
CA ALA A 133 9.63 1.21 8.51
C ALA A 133 9.63 -0.11 9.28
N GLY A 134 10.25 -0.10 10.46
CA GLY A 134 9.97 -1.15 11.45
C GLY A 134 8.48 -1.17 11.78
N CYS A 135 7.97 -2.37 12.04
CA CYS A 135 6.57 -2.56 12.43
C CYS A 135 6.37 -2.07 13.86
N ASP A 136 5.68 -0.94 14.02
CA ASP A 136 5.35 -0.34 15.31
C ASP A 136 3.86 0.03 15.42
N ASP A 137 3.41 0.28 16.64
CA ASP A 137 1.99 0.56 16.92
C ASP A 137 1.54 1.99 16.58
N LYS A 138 2.44 2.89 16.20
CA LYS A 138 2.16 4.32 16.10
C LYS A 138 1.87 4.79 14.68
N ASN A 139 2.58 4.27 13.69
CA ASN A 139 2.47 4.76 12.32
C ASN A 139 2.32 3.66 11.26
N SER A 140 2.39 2.39 11.65
CA SER A 140 2.32 1.25 10.73
C SER A 140 1.08 0.36 10.88
N ARG A 141 0.10 0.82 11.67
CA ARG A 141 -1.20 0.16 11.85
C ARG A 141 -2.26 0.83 10.98
N TRP A 142 -2.97 0.01 10.22
CA TRP A 142 -3.99 0.43 9.28
C TRP A 142 -5.34 -0.20 9.62
N PHE A 143 -6.42 0.51 9.32
CA PHE A 143 -7.75 -0.09 9.25
C PHE A 143 -8.12 -0.19 7.78
N MET A 144 -8.40 -1.41 7.34
CA MET A 144 -8.98 -1.65 6.01
C MET A 144 -10.49 -1.49 6.14
N VAL A 145 -11.03 -0.49 5.45
CA VAL A 145 -12.46 -0.21 5.43
C VAL A 145 -13.01 -0.74 4.11
N GLU A 146 -13.81 -1.78 4.18
CA GLU A 146 -14.50 -2.31 3.00
C GLU A 146 -15.57 -1.32 2.55
N ASN A 147 -15.53 -0.95 1.27
CA ASN A 147 -16.60 -0.16 0.67
C ASN A 147 -17.66 -1.11 0.11
N SER A 148 -18.64 -1.50 0.94
CA SER A 148 -19.67 -2.50 0.62
C SER A 148 -20.86 -1.95 -0.21
N GLY A 149 -20.62 -0.93 -1.05
CA GLY A 149 -21.63 -0.43 -1.98
C GLY A 149 -20.98 0.25 -3.18
N TYR A 150 -21.12 -0.33 -4.37
CA TYR A 150 -22.25 -0.20 -5.28
C TYR A 150 -22.39 -1.46 -6.13
#